data_AF-A0A7V3PPE3-F1
#
_entry.id   AF-A0A7V3PPE3-F1
#
_cell.length_a   1.000
_cell.length_b   1.000
_cell.length_c   1.000
_cell.angle_alpha   90.00
_cell.angle_beta   90.00
_cell.angle_gamma   90.00
#
_symmetry.space_group_name_H-M   'P 1'
#
loop_
_entity.id
_entity.type
_entity.pdbx_description
1 polymer ?
#
loop_
_entity_poly.entity_id
_entity_poly.type
_entity_poly.pdbx_seq_one_letter_code
_entity_poly.pdbx_strand_id
1 'polypeptide(L)'
;MGNGLRPAGMSACLLAFAGLSASATGAEIAVNVAQPGHRISPRLWGIFFEEINHAGDGGLYAELVRNRGFEDSPTPEAWTLIQAGGGRGAMALDDASPLNEATPHSLRLDITRAGNGRVGVANCGYWGIPVRKGGRYLLSFYARAEGFRGPLAASIENLGVTYARCEVSGLSRKWKRFDCTLVSNGDDPAAYLVVSATVPGTVWLDVVSLFPEDTWRRRPNGLRADLAGMLFDLRPSFCRFPGGCFVEGDRLANAFRWKKTIGDIATRPGHWNLWGYRSTDGLGFHEYLQMCEDLGAEPLFVINCGMAHADVVPLAEMGEWVQDALDAIEYANGPAESRWGALRAAAGHPEPFGLKMVEIGNENGGPAYEERYALFYDAIKAKYPEIQLVANVPVSSRPMD
;
A
#
# COMPACT_ATOMS: atom_id res chain seq x y z
N MET A 1 -11.10 76.35 76.89
CA MET A 1 -12.55 76.59 76.89
C MET A 1 -13.00 76.77 75.45
N GLY A 2 -14.00 76.02 74.99
CA GLY A 2 -14.75 76.31 73.76
C GLY A 2 -14.45 75.44 72.53
N ASN A 3 -15.23 74.37 72.37
CA ASN A 3 -15.90 73.88 71.16
C ASN A 3 -15.13 73.54 69.86
N GLY A 4 -15.47 72.35 69.32
CA GLY A 4 -15.89 72.29 67.91
C GLY A 4 -15.30 71.18 67.04
N LEU A 5 -15.89 69.99 67.11
CA LEU A 5 -16.34 69.16 65.96
C LEU A 5 -15.68 69.41 64.57
N ARG A 6 -14.97 68.42 64.03
CA ARG A 6 -15.48 67.50 62.97
C ARG A 6 -14.39 66.55 62.45
N PRO A 7 -14.78 65.36 61.92
CA PRO A 7 -13.86 64.27 61.61
C PRO A 7 -13.56 64.12 60.11
N ALA A 8 -12.39 63.56 59.81
CA ALA A 8 -12.04 62.84 58.58
C ALA A 8 -10.77 62.03 58.95
N GLY A 9 -10.62 60.72 58.73
CA GLY A 9 -11.24 59.81 57.78
C GLY A 9 -10.11 59.14 57.01
N MET A 10 -9.77 57.88 57.34
CA MET A 10 -9.06 56.99 56.41
C MET A 10 -9.21 55.53 56.84
N SER A 11 -9.88 54.77 55.97
CA SER A 11 -10.21 53.36 56.09
C SER A 11 -8.98 52.45 56.00
N ALA A 12 -8.93 51.43 56.86
CA ALA A 12 -8.22 50.19 56.59
C ALA A 12 -9.28 49.08 56.41
N CYS A 13 -9.64 48.77 55.16
CA CYS A 13 -10.43 47.60 54.85
C CYS A 13 -9.51 46.37 54.83
N LEU A 14 -9.49 45.62 55.93
CA LEU A 14 -9.24 44.19 55.90
C LEU A 14 -10.59 43.51 55.65
N LEU A 15 -10.77 42.80 54.53
CA LEU A 15 -11.79 41.74 54.44
C LEU A 15 -11.47 40.78 53.28
N ALA A 16 -11.00 39.61 53.69
CA ALA A 16 -11.15 38.28 53.13
C ALA A 16 -11.06 38.09 51.59
N PHE A 17 -9.96 37.49 51.15
CA PHE A 17 -9.96 36.63 49.96
C PHE A 17 -10.93 35.46 50.19
N ALA A 18 -12.14 35.57 49.66
CA ALA A 18 -13.04 34.43 49.53
C ALA A 18 -12.53 33.54 48.38
N GLY A 19 -11.89 32.43 48.73
CA GLY A 19 -11.62 31.37 47.78
C GLY A 19 -12.94 30.80 47.26
N LEU A 20 -13.28 31.12 46.01
CA LEU A 20 -14.33 30.40 45.28
C LEU A 20 -13.82 28.99 45.00
N SER A 21 -14.07 28.08 45.95
CA SER A 21 -13.95 26.65 45.72
C SER A 21 -15.17 26.25 44.90
N ALA A 22 -15.01 26.10 43.58
CA ALA A 22 -16.04 25.48 42.75
C ALA A 22 -16.27 24.06 43.28
N SER A 23 -17.44 23.82 43.88
CA SER A 23 -17.83 22.49 44.33
C SER A 23 -18.12 21.65 43.09
N ALA A 24 -17.28 20.66 42.81
CA ALA A 24 -17.54 19.69 41.75
C ALA A 24 -18.81 18.92 42.12
N THR A 25 -19.91 19.19 41.42
CA THR A 25 -21.11 18.35 41.49
C THR A 25 -20.76 16.98 40.91
N GLY A 26 -20.71 15.96 41.76
CA GLY A 26 -20.42 14.59 41.32
C GLY A 26 -21.48 14.12 40.32
N ALA A 27 -21.04 13.57 39.18
CA ALA A 27 -21.92 12.87 38.26
C ALA A 27 -22.14 11.43 38.73
N GLU A 28 -23.39 10.97 38.69
CA GLU A 28 -23.76 9.59 38.99
C GLU A 28 -24.08 8.83 37.69
N ILE A 29 -23.50 7.65 37.51
CA ILE A 29 -23.79 6.75 36.38
C ILE A 29 -24.49 5.51 36.94
N ALA A 30 -25.76 5.32 36.59
CA ALA A 30 -26.53 4.13 36.93
C ALA A 30 -26.51 3.11 35.78
N VAL A 31 -26.07 1.88 36.06
CA VAL A 31 -26.01 0.78 35.08
C VAL A 31 -27.06 -0.27 35.43
N ASN A 32 -28.06 -0.48 34.56
CA ASN A 32 -29.10 -1.49 34.76
C ASN A 32 -28.69 -2.84 34.18
N VAL A 33 -28.20 -3.75 35.04
CA VAL A 33 -27.79 -5.11 34.65
C VAL A 33 -28.95 -6.09 34.50
N ALA A 34 -30.16 -5.73 34.96
CA ALA A 34 -31.34 -6.60 34.90
C ALA A 34 -32.09 -6.48 33.56
N GLN A 35 -31.79 -5.46 32.76
CA GLN A 35 -32.37 -5.24 31.44
C GLN A 35 -31.25 -5.03 30.42
N PRO A 36 -30.59 -6.11 29.95
CA PRO A 36 -29.59 -5.99 28.91
C PRO A 36 -30.21 -5.36 27.66
N GLY A 37 -29.50 -4.39 27.08
CA GLY A 37 -29.90 -3.75 25.83
C GLY A 37 -29.69 -4.64 24.61
N HIS A 38 -29.49 -4.02 23.45
CA HIS A 38 -29.24 -4.74 22.20
C HIS A 38 -27.96 -5.59 22.28
N ARG A 39 -27.99 -6.77 21.65
CA ARG A 39 -26.79 -7.58 21.48
C ARG A 39 -25.78 -6.80 20.64
N ILE A 40 -24.59 -6.60 21.20
CA ILE A 40 -23.49 -5.99 20.47
C ILE A 40 -23.05 -6.96 19.36
N SER A 41 -23.00 -6.45 18.12
CA SER A 41 -22.54 -7.23 16.97
C SER A 41 -21.09 -7.68 17.19
N PRO A 42 -20.74 -8.93 16.88
CA PRO A 42 -19.33 -9.34 16.84
C PRO A 42 -18.54 -8.59 15.76
N ARG A 43 -19.23 -7.93 14.81
CA ARG A 43 -18.64 -7.08 13.77
C ARG A 43 -18.56 -5.60 14.14
N LEU A 44 -18.71 -5.24 15.41
CA LEU A 44 -18.74 -3.82 15.81
C LEU A 44 -17.42 -3.11 15.51
N TRP A 45 -16.28 -3.79 15.64
CA TRP A 45 -14.95 -3.20 15.54
C TRP A 45 -14.15 -3.84 14.42
N GLY A 46 -13.79 -3.05 13.41
CA GLY A 46 -12.95 -3.46 12.30
C GLY A 46 -11.87 -2.44 12.01
N ILE A 47 -11.12 -2.68 10.94
CA ILE A 47 -10.15 -1.74 10.39
C ILE A 47 -10.58 -1.32 8.99
N PHE A 48 -10.11 -0.14 8.60
CA PHE A 48 -10.24 0.41 7.26
C PHE A 48 -8.84 0.63 6.70
N PHE A 49 -8.64 0.21 5.45
CA PHE A 49 -7.38 0.36 4.75
C PHE A 49 -7.59 0.97 3.37
N GLU A 50 -6.82 2.02 3.09
CA GLU A 50 -6.60 2.58 1.76
C GLU A 50 -5.12 2.93 1.58
N GLU A 51 -4.66 3.01 0.34
CA GLU A 51 -3.31 3.50 0.02
C GLU A 51 -3.26 5.02 0.18
N ILE A 52 -2.98 5.50 1.39
CA ILE A 52 -2.80 6.91 1.75
C ILE A 52 -1.57 7.05 2.65
N ASN A 53 -0.82 8.16 2.54
CA ASN A 53 0.36 8.41 3.38
C ASN A 53 1.43 7.29 3.33
N HIS A 54 1.56 6.59 2.20
CA HIS A 54 2.40 5.39 2.08
C HIS A 54 1.98 4.25 3.03
N ALA A 55 0.67 4.08 3.28
CA ALA A 55 0.16 3.03 4.15
C ALA A 55 0.37 1.63 3.58
N GLY A 56 0.32 1.44 2.25
CA GLY A 56 0.69 0.20 1.59
C GLY A 56 2.15 0.26 1.15
N ASP A 57 2.41 0.87 0.01
CA ASP A 57 3.75 1.10 -0.54
C ASP A 57 4.60 2.01 0.36
N GLY A 58 5.59 1.42 1.04
CA GLY A 58 6.42 2.08 2.05
C GLY A 58 5.94 1.88 3.49
N GLY A 59 4.76 1.28 3.66
CA GLY A 59 4.12 1.01 4.93
C GLY A 59 3.97 -0.49 5.17
N LEU A 60 2.73 -0.96 5.05
CA LEU A 60 2.31 -2.33 5.35
C LEU A 60 2.83 -3.33 4.32
N TYR A 61 2.98 -2.95 3.05
CA TYR A 61 3.61 -3.79 2.03
C TYR A 61 5.13 -3.84 2.27
N ALA A 62 5.73 -5.04 2.28
CA ALA A 62 7.12 -5.21 2.72
C ALA A 62 8.20 -4.87 1.68
N GLU A 63 7.82 -4.34 0.50
CA GLU A 63 8.77 -3.86 -0.50
C GLU A 63 9.61 -2.72 0.06
N LEU A 64 10.93 -2.84 -0.06
CA LEU A 64 11.87 -1.84 0.45
C LEU A 64 12.35 -0.87 -0.65
N VAL A 65 12.17 -1.23 -1.93
CA VAL A 65 12.58 -0.40 -3.07
C VAL A 65 11.44 0.51 -3.49
N ARG A 66 11.68 1.83 -3.42
CA ARG A 66 10.75 2.83 -3.93
C ARG A 66 10.96 3.01 -5.44
N ASN A 67 9.89 3.26 -6.20
CA ASN A 67 9.95 3.42 -7.65
C ASN A 67 10.65 2.22 -8.34
N ARG A 68 10.26 1.00 -7.96
CA ARG A 68 10.92 -0.24 -8.39
C ARG A 68 10.84 -0.54 -9.89
N GLY A 69 9.76 -0.06 -10.53
CA GLY A 69 9.49 -0.22 -11.96
C GLY A 69 9.76 1.05 -12.78
N PHE A 70 10.26 2.12 -12.16
CA PHE A 70 10.61 3.37 -12.85
C PHE A 70 9.42 4.14 -13.46
N GLU A 71 8.23 3.97 -12.89
CA GLU A 71 6.97 4.54 -13.41
C GLU A 71 6.46 5.77 -12.63
N ASP A 72 7.14 6.17 -11.55
CA ASP A 72 6.66 7.20 -10.62
C ASP A 72 6.77 8.62 -11.22
N SER A 73 7.77 8.87 -12.08
CA SER A 73 8.00 10.20 -12.67
C SER A 73 8.79 10.12 -13.98
N PRO A 74 8.88 11.23 -14.77
CA PRO A 74 9.75 11.31 -15.95
C PRO A 74 11.27 11.24 -15.66
N THR A 75 11.64 11.12 -14.39
CA THR A 75 13.02 10.98 -13.92
C THR A 75 13.12 9.73 -13.02
N PRO A 76 14.32 9.15 -12.81
CA PRO A 76 14.47 7.99 -11.94
C PRO A 76 14.36 8.40 -10.46
N GLU A 77 13.17 8.80 -10.03
CA GLU A 77 12.88 9.25 -8.66
C GLU A 77 13.27 8.17 -7.64
N ALA A 78 13.82 8.57 -6.49
CA ALA A 78 14.40 7.71 -5.44
C ALA A 78 15.68 6.95 -5.85
N TRP A 79 16.13 7.07 -7.10
CA TRP A 79 17.39 6.51 -7.57
C TRP A 79 18.46 7.59 -7.76
N THR A 80 19.71 7.26 -7.46
CA THR A 80 20.85 8.16 -7.58
C THR A 80 22.04 7.47 -8.25
N LEU A 81 22.81 8.22 -9.03
CA LEU A 81 24.00 7.70 -9.71
C LEU A 81 25.16 7.56 -8.72
N ILE A 82 25.80 6.40 -8.71
CA ILE A 82 27.02 6.12 -7.94
C ILE A 82 28.23 6.18 -8.88
N GLN A 83 29.22 6.99 -8.51
CA GLN A 83 30.51 7.08 -9.20
C GLN A 83 31.65 7.10 -8.17
N ALA A 84 32.40 6.02 -8.06
CA ALA A 84 33.47 5.87 -7.07
C ALA A 84 34.80 5.45 -7.71
N GLY A 85 35.92 5.78 -7.07
CA GLY A 85 37.26 5.33 -7.50
C GLY A 85 37.66 5.75 -8.92
N GLY A 86 37.21 6.93 -9.36
CA GLY A 86 37.43 7.41 -10.72
C GLY A 86 36.42 6.92 -11.77
N GLY A 87 35.35 6.24 -11.34
CA GLY A 87 34.24 5.83 -12.19
C GLY A 87 33.53 7.00 -12.89
N ARG A 88 33.09 6.76 -14.12
CA ARG A 88 32.32 7.68 -14.96
C ARG A 88 31.17 6.93 -15.63
N GLY A 89 29.99 7.53 -15.55
CA GLY A 89 28.78 7.01 -16.16
C GLY A 89 27.63 8.00 -16.09
N ALA A 90 26.48 7.55 -16.55
CA ALA A 90 25.22 8.30 -16.53
C ALA A 90 24.06 7.34 -16.25
N MET A 91 22.97 7.86 -15.67
CA MET A 91 21.70 7.14 -15.56
C MET A 91 20.57 7.95 -16.19
N ALA A 92 19.61 7.25 -16.80
CA ALA A 92 18.41 7.85 -17.36
C ALA A 92 17.29 6.80 -17.44
N LEU A 93 16.04 7.25 -17.57
CA LEU A 93 14.96 6.37 -18.01
C LEU A 93 15.07 6.09 -19.51
N ASP A 94 14.69 4.90 -19.92
CA ASP A 94 14.67 4.44 -21.32
C ASP A 94 13.40 3.61 -21.57
N ASP A 95 12.66 3.97 -22.61
CA ASP A 95 11.40 3.39 -23.07
C ASP A 95 11.51 2.69 -24.43
N ALA A 96 12.72 2.63 -25.02
CA ALA A 96 12.91 2.11 -26.37
C ALA A 96 12.79 0.58 -26.47
N SER A 97 13.02 -0.14 -25.36
CA SER A 97 12.97 -1.60 -25.29
C SER A 97 12.58 -2.04 -23.88
N PRO A 98 11.32 -1.81 -23.48
CA PRO A 98 10.83 -2.11 -22.13
C PRO A 98 10.84 -3.61 -21.85
N LEU A 99 10.69 -3.98 -20.58
CA LEU A 99 10.52 -5.38 -20.20
C LEU A 99 9.23 -5.95 -20.78
N ASN A 100 8.14 -5.19 -20.66
CA ASN A 100 6.81 -5.51 -21.20
C ASN A 100 5.94 -4.24 -21.22
N GLU A 101 4.69 -4.33 -21.69
CA GLU A 101 3.78 -3.18 -21.80
C GLU A 101 3.29 -2.62 -20.46
N ALA A 102 3.35 -3.40 -19.37
CA ALA A 102 2.94 -2.93 -18.04
C ALA A 102 4.02 -2.07 -17.37
N THR A 103 5.30 -2.27 -17.72
CA THR A 103 6.44 -1.46 -17.26
C THR A 103 7.14 -0.82 -18.46
N PRO A 104 6.56 0.23 -19.05
CA PRO A 104 7.09 0.87 -20.25
C PRO A 104 8.45 1.56 -20.05
N HIS A 105 8.89 1.79 -18.80
CA HIS A 105 10.19 2.39 -18.51
C HIS A 105 11.19 1.39 -17.94
N SER A 106 12.46 1.64 -18.20
CA SER A 106 13.58 0.94 -17.57
C SER A 106 14.67 1.93 -17.18
N LEU A 107 15.47 1.61 -16.15
CA LEU A 107 16.61 2.41 -15.77
C LEU A 107 17.84 2.00 -16.58
N ARG A 108 18.28 2.87 -17.48
CA ARG A 108 19.53 2.74 -18.22
C ARG A 108 20.70 3.28 -17.41
N LEU A 109 21.75 2.49 -17.28
CA LEU A 109 23.03 2.85 -16.69
C LEU A 109 24.14 2.70 -17.74
N ASP A 110 24.69 3.82 -18.19
CA ASP A 110 25.85 3.85 -19.08
C ASP A 110 27.14 3.95 -18.27
N ILE A 111 28.00 2.93 -18.34
CA ILE A 111 29.30 2.90 -17.67
C ILE A 111 30.38 3.18 -18.71
N THR A 112 30.83 4.42 -18.78
CA THR A 112 31.86 4.85 -19.74
C THR A 112 33.26 4.47 -19.26
N ARG A 113 33.49 4.50 -17.95
CA ARG A 113 34.76 4.10 -17.33
C ARG A 113 34.51 3.61 -15.90
N ALA A 114 34.98 2.43 -15.54
CA ALA A 114 34.90 1.97 -14.15
C ALA A 114 36.01 2.54 -13.24
N GLY A 115 37.19 2.80 -13.81
CA GLY A 115 38.36 3.23 -13.03
C GLY A 115 38.88 2.10 -12.12
N ASN A 116 39.41 2.46 -10.95
CA ASN A 116 39.76 1.50 -9.89
C ASN A 116 38.59 1.28 -8.91
N GLY A 117 37.40 1.81 -9.25
CA GLY A 117 36.21 1.74 -8.42
C GLY A 117 35.02 1.16 -9.16
N ARG A 118 33.87 1.81 -9.05
CA ARG A 118 32.60 1.32 -9.59
C ARG A 118 31.71 2.44 -10.08
N VAL A 119 30.80 2.08 -10.98
CA VAL A 119 29.66 2.89 -11.39
C VAL A 119 28.40 2.08 -11.12
N GLY A 120 27.36 2.73 -10.62
CA GLY A 120 26.14 2.05 -10.23
C GLY A 120 24.98 3.01 -10.01
N VAL A 121 23.91 2.47 -9.47
CA VAL A 121 22.71 3.21 -9.06
C VAL A 121 22.35 2.80 -7.63
N ALA A 122 21.84 3.75 -6.86
CA ALA A 122 21.42 3.51 -5.48
C ALA A 122 19.96 3.93 -5.28
N ASN A 123 19.19 3.10 -4.58
CA ASN A 123 17.80 3.38 -4.20
C ASN A 123 17.73 3.65 -2.69
N CYS A 124 17.14 4.78 -2.30
CA CYS A 124 17.03 5.19 -0.90
C CYS A 124 15.85 4.55 -0.15
N GLY A 125 15.06 3.70 -0.80
CA GLY A 125 13.84 3.13 -0.26
C GLY A 125 12.80 4.20 0.11
N TYR A 126 11.95 3.85 1.07
CA TYR A 126 10.97 4.77 1.64
C TYR A 126 11.59 5.51 2.83
N TRP A 127 12.40 6.52 2.51
CA TRP A 127 13.19 7.31 3.48
C TRP A 127 14.21 6.50 4.30
N GLY A 128 14.69 5.39 3.72
CA GLY A 128 15.65 4.47 4.32
C GLY A 128 15.26 3.01 4.10
N ILE A 129 16.26 2.14 4.10
CA ILE A 129 16.10 0.69 4.10
C ILE A 129 16.59 0.16 5.46
N PRO A 130 15.69 -0.27 6.36
CA PRO A 130 16.10 -0.81 7.64
C PRO A 130 16.68 -2.23 7.47
N VAL A 131 17.94 -2.40 7.86
CA VAL A 131 18.60 -3.69 7.95
C VAL A 131 18.85 -4.13 9.39
N ARG A 132 18.72 -5.42 9.64
CA ARG A 132 19.03 -6.06 10.92
C ARG A 132 20.13 -7.08 10.76
N LYS A 133 21.03 -7.19 11.72
CA LYS A 133 22.12 -8.17 11.70
C LYS A 133 21.55 -9.58 11.62
N GLY A 134 22.05 -10.36 10.66
CA GLY A 134 21.57 -11.72 10.36
C GLY A 134 20.28 -11.75 9.53
N GLY A 135 19.62 -10.60 9.32
CA GLY A 135 18.46 -10.47 8.45
C GLY A 135 18.80 -10.85 7.01
N ARG A 136 17.87 -11.57 6.38
CA ARG A 136 17.97 -12.04 4.99
C ARG A 136 17.03 -11.20 4.13
N TYR A 137 17.57 -10.62 3.07
CA TYR A 137 16.85 -9.76 2.14
C TYR A 137 16.91 -10.37 0.74
N LEU A 138 15.75 -10.63 0.17
CA LEU A 138 15.56 -11.25 -1.12
C LEU A 138 15.54 -10.16 -2.19
N LEU A 139 16.66 -10.02 -2.90
CA LEU A 139 16.76 -9.12 -4.04
C LEU A 139 16.37 -9.87 -5.31
N SER A 140 15.52 -9.26 -6.12
CA SER A 140 15.29 -9.65 -7.49
C SER A 140 15.23 -8.44 -8.41
N PHE A 141 15.61 -8.61 -9.67
CA PHE A 141 15.47 -7.58 -10.70
C PHE A 141 15.56 -8.19 -12.09
N TYR A 142 14.98 -7.52 -13.08
CA TYR A 142 15.22 -7.82 -14.48
C TYR A 142 16.38 -6.98 -14.97
N ALA A 143 17.28 -7.59 -15.74
CA ALA A 143 18.35 -6.87 -16.38
C ALA A 143 18.61 -7.34 -17.81
N ARG A 144 19.05 -6.41 -18.65
CA ARG A 144 19.70 -6.65 -19.94
C ARG A 144 20.93 -5.77 -20.06
N ALA A 145 21.84 -6.10 -20.97
CA ALA A 145 23.06 -5.33 -21.17
C ALA A 145 23.56 -5.38 -22.61
N GLU A 146 24.31 -4.33 -22.96
CA GLU A 146 25.00 -4.17 -24.24
C GLU A 146 26.41 -3.64 -24.02
N GLY A 147 27.40 -4.19 -24.74
CA GLY A 147 28.81 -3.81 -24.57
C GLY A 147 29.39 -4.14 -23.19
N PHE A 148 28.63 -4.84 -22.34
CA PHE A 148 28.98 -5.16 -20.96
C PHE A 148 29.35 -6.65 -20.82
N ARG A 149 30.49 -6.93 -20.18
CA ARG A 149 30.96 -8.30 -19.88
C ARG A 149 31.55 -8.36 -18.47
N GLY A 150 30.68 -8.48 -17.48
CA GLY A 150 31.08 -8.62 -16.07
C GLY A 150 29.88 -8.94 -15.18
N PRO A 151 30.12 -9.09 -13.87
CA PRO A 151 29.04 -9.21 -12.90
C PRO A 151 28.40 -7.85 -12.59
N LEU A 152 27.14 -7.88 -12.19
CA LEU A 152 26.55 -6.83 -11.35
C LEU A 152 26.76 -7.21 -9.89
N ALA A 153 27.24 -6.27 -9.09
CA ALA A 153 27.30 -6.38 -7.64
C ALA A 153 26.14 -5.59 -7.03
N ALA A 154 25.33 -6.26 -6.22
CA ALA A 154 24.33 -5.61 -5.40
C ALA A 154 24.78 -5.58 -3.94
N SER A 155 24.50 -4.49 -3.24
CA SER A 155 24.87 -4.31 -1.84
C SER A 155 23.88 -3.44 -1.09
N ILE A 156 23.82 -3.62 0.23
CA ILE A 156 23.14 -2.69 1.13
C ILE A 156 24.20 -1.92 1.90
N GLU A 157 24.13 -0.61 1.84
CA GLU A 157 25.20 0.27 2.29
C GLU A 157 24.67 1.49 3.04
N ASN A 158 25.50 2.05 3.92
CA ASN A 158 25.30 3.38 4.47
C ASN A 158 26.61 3.93 5.01
N LEU A 159 26.85 5.24 4.90
CA LEU A 159 28.00 5.93 5.53
C LEU A 159 29.36 5.21 5.37
N GLY A 160 29.61 4.60 4.20
CA GLY A 160 30.85 3.86 3.91
C GLY A 160 30.91 2.43 4.46
N VAL A 161 29.86 1.95 5.13
CA VAL A 161 29.70 0.57 5.60
C VAL A 161 28.91 -0.22 4.56
N THR A 162 29.34 -1.46 4.31
CA THR A 162 28.58 -2.44 3.52
C THR A 162 28.02 -3.52 4.44
N TYR A 163 26.70 -3.56 4.55
CA TYR A 163 25.98 -4.48 5.42
C TYR A 163 25.78 -5.85 4.78
N ALA A 164 25.46 -5.86 3.49
CA ALA A 164 25.27 -7.08 2.72
C ALA A 164 25.77 -6.89 1.29
N ARG A 165 26.17 -7.98 0.64
CA ARG A 165 26.60 -7.97 -0.77
C ARG A 165 26.31 -9.30 -1.44
N CYS A 166 25.96 -9.25 -2.72
CA CYS A 166 25.88 -10.39 -3.62
C CYS A 166 26.41 -9.98 -5.01
N GLU A 167 26.71 -10.97 -5.86
CA GLU A 167 27.04 -10.73 -7.26
C GLU A 167 26.23 -11.65 -8.17
N VAL A 168 25.77 -11.11 -9.29
CA VAL A 168 25.07 -11.87 -10.34
C VAL A 168 25.79 -11.71 -11.66
N SER A 169 25.81 -12.77 -12.46
CA SER A 169 26.53 -12.84 -13.73
C SER A 169 25.63 -13.43 -14.82
N GLY A 170 26.08 -13.32 -16.08
CA GLY A 170 25.34 -13.88 -17.23
C GLY A 170 24.28 -12.92 -17.77
N LEU A 171 24.53 -11.62 -17.69
CA LEU A 171 23.75 -10.61 -18.41
C LEU A 171 23.89 -10.83 -19.92
N SER A 172 22.81 -10.53 -20.63
CA SER A 172 22.71 -10.67 -22.07
C SER A 172 21.94 -9.51 -22.67
N ARG A 173 21.82 -9.45 -24.00
CA ARG A 173 20.97 -8.45 -24.67
C ARG A 173 19.47 -8.66 -24.42
N LYS A 174 19.06 -9.85 -23.99
CA LYS A 174 17.68 -10.16 -23.63
C LYS A 174 17.45 -9.89 -22.15
N TRP A 175 16.26 -9.37 -21.83
CA TRP A 175 15.78 -9.27 -20.46
C TRP A 175 15.79 -10.65 -19.79
N LYS A 176 16.33 -10.69 -18.58
CA LYS A 176 16.37 -11.88 -17.73
C LYS A 176 16.20 -11.45 -16.29
N ARG A 177 15.45 -12.24 -15.53
CA ARG A 177 15.37 -12.11 -14.07
C ARG A 177 16.64 -12.63 -13.40
N PHE A 178 17.12 -11.88 -12.43
CA PHE A 178 18.20 -12.24 -11.53
C PHE A 178 17.70 -12.18 -10.10
N ASP A 179 18.14 -13.12 -9.28
CA ASP A 179 17.78 -13.21 -7.88
C ASP A 179 19.05 -13.41 -7.05
N CYS A 180 19.13 -12.78 -5.89
CA CYS A 180 20.18 -13.04 -4.91
C CYS A 180 19.68 -12.78 -3.49
N THR A 181 20.28 -13.46 -2.51
CA THR A 181 20.01 -13.17 -1.09
C THR A 181 21.14 -12.35 -0.50
N LEU A 182 20.76 -11.22 0.11
CA LEU A 182 21.63 -10.33 0.86
C LEU A 182 21.47 -10.63 2.35
N VAL A 183 22.53 -11.09 3.02
CA VAL A 183 22.53 -11.35 4.47
C VAL A 183 23.27 -10.21 5.15
N SER A 184 22.57 -9.45 5.99
CA SER A 184 23.17 -8.30 6.67
C SER A 184 24.11 -8.73 7.79
N ASN A 185 25.29 -8.10 7.87
CA ASN A 185 26.27 -8.30 8.93
C ASN A 185 26.12 -7.30 10.10
N GLY A 186 25.19 -6.34 10.00
CA GLY A 186 24.97 -5.27 10.98
C GLY A 186 23.54 -4.72 10.96
N ASP A 187 23.29 -3.76 11.84
CA ASP A 187 22.00 -3.07 11.98
C ASP A 187 22.14 -1.63 11.49
N ASP A 188 21.20 -1.16 10.67
CA ASP A 188 21.12 0.23 10.21
C ASP A 188 19.68 0.56 9.81
N PRO A 189 19.07 1.62 10.37
CA PRO A 189 17.69 1.99 10.06
C PRO A 189 17.53 2.72 8.70
N ALA A 190 18.62 3.20 8.11
CA ALA A 190 18.61 4.17 7.01
C ALA A 190 19.60 3.80 5.89
N ALA A 191 19.82 2.50 5.66
CA ALA A 191 20.66 2.05 4.56
C ALA A 191 20.00 2.30 3.19
N TYR A 192 20.75 2.07 2.13
CA TYR A 192 20.28 2.12 0.75
C TYR A 192 20.77 0.92 -0.05
N LEU A 193 19.99 0.51 -1.05
CA LEU A 193 20.35 -0.56 -1.98
C LEU A 193 21.24 0.04 -3.08
N VAL A 194 22.34 -0.62 -3.43
CA VAL A 194 23.22 -0.27 -4.55
C VAL A 194 23.27 -1.43 -5.52
N VAL A 195 23.14 -1.15 -6.83
CA VAL A 195 23.47 -2.08 -7.91
C VAL A 195 24.58 -1.43 -8.76
N SER A 196 25.71 -2.11 -8.91
CA SER A 196 26.92 -1.51 -9.48
C SER A 196 27.77 -2.50 -10.27
N ALA A 197 28.68 -1.98 -11.09
CA ALA A 197 29.68 -2.76 -11.78
C ALA A 197 31.03 -2.07 -11.86
N THR A 198 32.06 -2.86 -12.15
CA THR A 198 33.47 -2.45 -12.25
C THR A 198 34.02 -2.59 -13.67
N VAL A 199 33.15 -2.82 -14.67
CA VAL A 199 33.51 -2.90 -16.08
C VAL A 199 32.64 -1.96 -16.92
N PRO A 200 33.17 -1.39 -18.02
CA PRO A 200 32.38 -0.58 -18.94
C PRO A 200 31.26 -1.37 -19.65
N GLY A 201 30.28 -0.62 -20.16
CA GLY A 201 29.12 -1.13 -20.89
C GLY A 201 27.83 -0.43 -20.47
N THR A 202 26.72 -0.78 -21.12
CA THR A 202 25.39 -0.28 -20.76
C THR A 202 24.57 -1.41 -20.18
N VAL A 203 23.91 -1.12 -19.06
CA VAL A 203 23.02 -2.04 -18.35
C VAL A 203 21.66 -1.37 -18.21
N TRP A 204 20.59 -2.15 -18.38
CA TRP A 204 19.23 -1.71 -18.05
C TRP A 204 18.70 -2.57 -16.92
N LEU A 205 18.00 -1.92 -15.99
CA LEU A 205 17.32 -2.54 -14.86
C LEU A 205 15.82 -2.26 -14.96
N ASP A 206 15.02 -3.24 -14.57
CA ASP A 206 13.56 -3.10 -14.42
C ASP A 206 13.08 -3.98 -13.25
N VAL A 207 11.97 -3.60 -12.63
CA VAL A 207 11.29 -4.30 -11.52
C VAL A 207 12.28 -4.74 -10.43
N VAL A 208 13.03 -3.77 -9.88
CA VAL A 208 14.00 -4.04 -8.81
C VAL A 208 13.29 -4.14 -7.47
N SER A 209 13.27 -5.33 -6.87
CA SER A 209 12.54 -5.61 -5.64
C SER A 209 13.46 -6.12 -4.55
N LEU A 210 13.33 -5.59 -3.34
CA LEU A 210 14.06 -6.04 -2.16
C LEU A 210 13.07 -6.28 -1.01
N PHE A 211 12.86 -7.55 -0.67
CA PHE A 211 11.98 -7.94 0.44
C PHE A 211 12.77 -8.50 1.62
N PRO A 212 12.41 -8.19 2.88
CA PRO A 212 12.79 -9.06 3.99
C PRO A 212 12.26 -10.48 3.74
N GLU A 213 13.06 -11.51 4.00
CA GLU A 213 12.59 -12.90 3.93
C GLU A 213 11.56 -13.20 5.04
N ASP A 214 11.66 -12.52 6.17
CA ASP A 214 10.77 -12.66 7.33
C ASP A 214 9.60 -11.66 7.24
N THR A 215 8.78 -11.79 6.20
CA THR A 215 7.49 -11.09 6.10
C THR A 215 6.49 -11.66 7.11
N TRP A 216 5.40 -10.93 7.36
CA TRP A 216 4.31 -11.42 8.21
C TRP A 216 3.81 -12.78 7.73
N ARG A 217 3.78 -13.76 8.65
CA ARG A 217 3.49 -15.19 8.37
C ARG A 217 4.31 -15.80 7.21
N ARG A 218 5.46 -15.22 6.87
CA ARG A 218 6.34 -15.62 5.76
C ARG A 218 5.62 -15.71 4.41
N ARG A 219 4.62 -14.84 4.19
CA ARG A 219 3.93 -14.75 2.90
C ARG A 219 4.87 -14.17 1.84
N PRO A 220 5.05 -14.80 0.67
CA PRO A 220 5.74 -14.17 -0.46
C PRO A 220 4.94 -12.94 -0.90
N ASN A 221 5.62 -11.89 -1.38
CA ASN A 221 4.97 -10.61 -1.72
C ASN A 221 4.14 -10.04 -0.55
N GLY A 222 4.55 -10.35 0.69
CA GLY A 222 3.73 -10.19 1.88
C GLY A 222 3.91 -8.85 2.60
N LEU A 223 3.46 -8.85 3.84
CA LEU A 223 3.38 -7.63 4.66
C LEU A 223 4.57 -7.47 5.59
N ARG A 224 4.81 -6.24 6.00
CA ARG A 224 5.80 -5.88 7.02
C ARG A 224 5.35 -6.43 8.37
N ALA A 225 6.18 -7.27 8.99
CA ALA A 225 5.78 -8.07 10.13
C ALA A 225 5.42 -7.26 11.39
N ASP A 226 6.08 -6.13 11.61
CA ASP A 226 5.81 -5.23 12.73
C ASP A 226 4.42 -4.57 12.62
N LEU A 227 4.09 -4.00 11.47
CA LEU A 227 2.78 -3.34 11.26
C LEU A 227 1.64 -4.35 11.19
N ALA A 228 1.84 -5.46 10.47
CA ALA A 228 0.83 -6.51 10.41
C ALA A 228 0.56 -7.12 11.81
N GLY A 229 1.60 -7.24 12.64
CA GLY A 229 1.46 -7.63 14.04
C GLY A 229 0.63 -6.63 14.86
N MET A 230 0.87 -5.33 14.70
CA MET A 230 0.05 -4.29 15.35
C MET A 230 -1.42 -4.37 14.91
N LEU A 231 -1.69 -4.58 13.61
CA LEU A 231 -3.06 -4.77 13.11
C LEU A 231 -3.71 -6.04 13.67
N PHE A 232 -2.95 -7.13 13.80
CA PHE A 232 -3.43 -8.38 14.39
C PHE A 232 -3.83 -8.20 15.86
N ASP A 233 -3.04 -7.44 16.63
CA ASP A 233 -3.29 -7.19 18.05
C ASP A 233 -4.55 -6.32 18.30
N LEU A 234 -5.00 -5.54 17.30
CA LEU A 234 -6.29 -4.86 17.35
C LEU A 234 -7.48 -5.85 17.38
N ARG A 235 -7.26 -7.10 16.95
CA ARG A 235 -8.29 -8.14 16.76
C ARG A 235 -9.49 -7.64 15.95
N PRO A 236 -9.27 -7.10 14.73
CA PRO A 236 -10.35 -6.59 13.90
C PRO A 236 -11.29 -7.74 13.50
N SER A 237 -12.59 -7.50 13.62
CA SER A 237 -13.60 -8.46 13.16
C SER A 237 -13.79 -8.43 11.63
N PHE A 238 -13.48 -7.28 11.00
CA PHE A 238 -13.50 -7.10 9.55
C PHE A 238 -12.43 -6.11 9.10
N CYS A 239 -12.07 -6.18 7.82
CA CYS A 239 -11.20 -5.21 7.16
C CYS A 239 -11.87 -4.68 5.90
N ARG A 240 -12.12 -3.36 5.85
CA ARG A 240 -12.61 -2.64 4.67
C ARG A 240 -11.43 -2.27 3.77
N PHE A 241 -11.40 -2.75 2.53
CA PHE A 241 -10.30 -2.51 1.57
C PHE A 241 -10.80 -2.54 0.11
N PRO A 242 -10.05 -2.02 -0.87
CA PRO A 242 -8.86 -1.17 -0.73
C PRO A 242 -9.26 0.29 -0.50
N GLY A 243 -10.45 0.51 0.08
CA GLY A 243 -11.35 1.63 -0.16
C GLY A 243 -10.86 3.04 0.11
N GLY A 244 -11.77 3.85 0.66
CA GLY A 244 -11.64 5.30 0.59
C GLY A 244 -11.62 5.77 -0.86
N CYS A 245 -11.13 6.97 -1.06
CA CYS A 245 -11.03 7.56 -2.38
C CYS A 245 -10.10 6.76 -3.32
N PHE A 246 -9.20 5.91 -2.79
CA PHE A 246 -8.28 5.10 -3.60
C PHE A 246 -9.01 4.19 -4.61
N VAL A 247 -10.19 3.67 -4.24
CA VAL A 247 -10.99 2.85 -5.16
C VAL A 247 -11.57 3.66 -6.33
N GLU A 248 -11.83 4.94 -6.09
CA GLU A 248 -12.45 5.86 -7.05
C GLU A 248 -11.41 6.44 -8.02
N GLY A 249 -10.30 6.93 -7.46
CA GLY A 249 -9.34 7.77 -8.16
C GLY A 249 -9.86 9.19 -8.42
N ASP A 250 -8.95 10.09 -8.80
CA ASP A 250 -9.34 11.44 -9.24
C ASP A 250 -10.15 11.38 -10.55
N ARG A 251 -9.78 10.44 -11.43
CA ARG A 251 -10.49 10.05 -12.65
C ARG A 251 -10.57 8.55 -12.72
N LEU A 252 -11.49 8.01 -13.52
CA LEU A 252 -11.64 6.56 -13.75
C LEU A 252 -10.37 5.92 -14.33
N ALA A 253 -9.55 6.69 -15.06
CA ALA A 253 -8.24 6.24 -15.52
C ALA A 253 -7.25 5.95 -14.37
N ASN A 254 -7.48 6.54 -13.19
CA ASN A 254 -6.72 6.40 -11.96
C ASN A 254 -7.41 5.47 -10.94
N ALA A 255 -8.58 4.91 -11.25
CA ALA A 255 -9.29 4.04 -10.33
C ALA A 255 -8.53 2.73 -10.09
N PHE A 256 -8.62 2.19 -8.88
CA PHE A 256 -8.16 0.84 -8.58
C PHE A 256 -8.89 -0.20 -9.45
N ARG A 257 -8.12 -1.05 -10.15
CA ARG A 257 -8.64 -2.15 -10.98
C ARG A 257 -8.07 -3.48 -10.50
N TRP A 258 -8.83 -4.21 -9.69
CA TRP A 258 -8.33 -5.39 -8.97
C TRP A 258 -7.65 -6.43 -9.88
N LYS A 259 -8.15 -6.64 -11.10
CA LYS A 259 -7.56 -7.56 -12.10
C LYS A 259 -6.13 -7.20 -12.50
N LYS A 260 -5.76 -5.91 -12.43
CA LYS A 260 -4.40 -5.41 -12.71
C LYS A 260 -3.46 -5.57 -11.51
N THR A 261 -3.99 -6.04 -10.37
CA THR A 261 -3.26 -6.15 -9.10
C THR A 261 -3.01 -7.61 -8.69
N ILE A 262 -3.32 -8.58 -9.55
CA ILE A 262 -3.05 -10.01 -9.32
C ILE A 262 -2.01 -10.52 -10.32
N GLY A 263 -1.44 -11.68 -10.05
CA GLY A 263 -0.41 -12.28 -10.91
C GLY A 263 0.99 -11.73 -10.64
N ASP A 264 1.90 -11.91 -11.60
CA ASP A 264 3.29 -11.50 -11.47
C ASP A 264 3.40 -9.98 -11.35
N ILE A 265 4.13 -9.51 -10.32
CA ILE A 265 4.39 -8.09 -10.08
C ILE A 265 5.03 -7.39 -11.29
N ALA A 266 5.81 -8.12 -12.10
CA ALA A 266 6.43 -7.56 -13.30
C ALA A 266 5.42 -7.21 -14.40
N THR A 267 4.18 -7.68 -14.26
CA THR A 267 3.06 -7.42 -15.19
C THR A 267 1.98 -6.53 -14.58
N ARG A 268 2.18 -6.04 -13.35
CA ARG A 268 1.27 -5.09 -12.69
C ARG A 268 1.68 -3.68 -13.06
N PRO A 269 0.85 -2.89 -13.78
CA PRO A 269 1.24 -1.57 -14.23
C PRO A 269 1.28 -0.52 -13.11
N GLY A 270 0.67 -0.81 -11.96
CA GLY A 270 0.38 0.20 -10.95
C GLY A 270 -0.54 1.30 -11.48
N HIS A 271 -0.73 2.36 -10.70
CA HIS A 271 -1.44 3.55 -11.14
C HIS A 271 -1.10 4.77 -10.27
N TRP A 272 -1.31 5.96 -10.82
CA TRP A 272 -1.22 7.20 -10.04
C TRP A 272 -2.42 7.31 -9.10
N ASN A 273 -2.16 7.38 -7.79
CA ASN A 273 -3.19 7.50 -6.78
C ASN A 273 -3.55 8.97 -6.53
N LEU A 274 -4.74 9.22 -5.98
CA LEU A 274 -5.20 10.58 -5.71
C LEU A 274 -4.41 11.29 -4.60
N TRP A 275 -3.62 10.55 -3.82
CA TRP A 275 -2.86 11.03 -2.67
C TRP A 275 -1.46 11.53 -3.05
N GLY A 276 -1.21 11.70 -4.35
CA GLY A 276 -0.04 12.41 -4.86
C GLY A 276 1.20 11.55 -5.05
N TYR A 277 1.04 10.23 -5.12
CA TYR A 277 2.12 9.30 -5.47
C TYR A 277 1.59 8.15 -6.34
N ARG A 278 2.50 7.33 -6.88
CA ARG A 278 2.13 6.13 -7.62
C ARG A 278 2.00 4.94 -6.67
N SER A 279 0.91 4.18 -6.80
CA SER A 279 0.80 2.83 -6.25
C SER A 279 1.44 1.84 -7.23
N THR A 280 2.26 0.94 -6.71
CA THR A 280 2.84 -0.19 -7.45
C THR A 280 1.81 -1.30 -7.71
N ASP A 281 0.70 -1.28 -6.98
CA ASP A 281 -0.29 -2.38 -6.90
C ASP A 281 0.34 -3.73 -6.51
N GLY A 282 1.48 -3.68 -5.83
CA GLY A 282 2.15 -4.85 -5.24
C GLY A 282 1.36 -5.43 -4.07
N LEU A 283 0.76 -4.58 -3.24
CA LEU A 283 -0.30 -4.93 -2.31
C LEU A 283 -1.64 -4.90 -3.08
N GLY A 284 -1.92 -6.00 -3.77
CA GLY A 284 -3.07 -6.16 -4.63
C GLY A 284 -4.21 -6.95 -3.99
N PHE A 285 -5.22 -7.27 -4.80
CA PHE A 285 -6.44 -7.92 -4.33
C PHE A 285 -6.19 -9.26 -3.62
N HIS A 286 -5.26 -10.08 -4.15
CA HIS A 286 -4.88 -11.33 -3.50
C HIS A 286 -4.21 -11.08 -2.15
N GLU A 287 -3.28 -10.12 -2.09
CA GLU A 287 -2.56 -9.80 -0.86
C GLU A 287 -3.49 -9.21 0.21
N TYR A 288 -4.49 -8.41 -0.16
CA TYR A 288 -5.52 -7.94 0.77
C TYR A 288 -6.40 -9.06 1.33
N LEU A 289 -6.83 -10.01 0.49
CA LEU A 289 -7.61 -11.16 0.95
C LEU A 289 -6.78 -12.05 1.89
N GLN A 290 -5.52 -12.30 1.53
CA GLN A 290 -4.58 -13.04 2.37
C GLN A 290 -4.30 -12.34 3.70
N MET A 291 -4.22 -11.01 3.69
CA MET A 291 -4.12 -10.20 4.91
C MET A 291 -5.34 -10.40 5.81
N CYS A 292 -6.56 -10.33 5.27
CA CYS A 292 -7.78 -10.53 6.06
C CYS A 292 -7.80 -11.91 6.73
N GLU A 293 -7.46 -12.97 5.98
CA GLU A 293 -7.32 -14.33 6.51
C GLU A 293 -6.27 -14.40 7.64
N ASP A 294 -5.09 -13.83 7.42
CA ASP A 294 -3.98 -13.87 8.39
C ASP A 294 -4.27 -13.05 9.66
N LEU A 295 -5.13 -12.04 9.57
CA LEU A 295 -5.64 -11.23 10.67
C LEU A 295 -6.83 -11.87 11.41
N GLY A 296 -7.48 -12.88 10.80
CA GLY A 296 -8.75 -13.43 11.30
C GLY A 296 -9.92 -12.45 11.15
N ALA A 297 -9.83 -11.51 10.21
CA ALA A 297 -10.84 -10.51 9.92
C ALA A 297 -11.65 -10.88 8.68
N GLU A 298 -12.96 -10.64 8.70
CA GLU A 298 -13.79 -10.83 7.51
C GLU A 298 -13.48 -9.73 6.46
N PRO A 299 -13.25 -10.09 5.18
CA PRO A 299 -13.01 -9.10 4.14
C PRO A 299 -14.31 -8.36 3.78
N LEU A 300 -14.24 -7.02 3.77
CA LEU A 300 -15.23 -6.11 3.20
C LEU A 300 -14.60 -5.43 1.99
N PHE A 301 -14.94 -5.90 0.79
CA PHE A 301 -14.34 -5.40 -0.45
C PHE A 301 -15.13 -4.22 -1.00
N VAL A 302 -14.47 -3.09 -1.20
CA VAL A 302 -15.04 -1.88 -1.81
C VAL A 302 -14.81 -1.94 -3.31
N ILE A 303 -15.88 -1.87 -4.10
CA ILE A 303 -15.81 -1.81 -5.57
C ILE A 303 -16.02 -0.38 -6.07
N ASN A 304 -15.31 -0.01 -7.14
CA ASN A 304 -15.62 1.20 -7.88
C ASN A 304 -16.99 1.02 -8.57
N CYS A 305 -17.95 1.90 -8.32
CA CYS A 305 -19.29 1.78 -8.88
C CYS A 305 -19.46 2.45 -10.26
N GLY A 306 -18.36 2.71 -10.99
CA GLY A 306 -18.35 3.47 -12.25
C GLY A 306 -18.35 4.98 -12.05
N MET A 307 -17.82 5.43 -10.92
CA MET A 307 -17.67 6.84 -10.54
C MET A 307 -16.26 7.08 -10.01
N ALA A 308 -15.70 8.22 -10.38
CA ALA A 308 -14.51 8.81 -9.81
C ALA A 308 -14.82 10.26 -9.42
N HIS A 309 -13.85 10.97 -8.86
CA HIS A 309 -14.09 12.36 -8.42
C HIS A 309 -14.45 13.30 -9.58
N ALA A 310 -13.79 13.14 -10.74
CA ALA A 310 -13.94 14.06 -11.87
C ALA A 310 -14.78 13.51 -13.03
N ASP A 311 -15.00 12.20 -13.12
CA ASP A 311 -15.75 11.58 -14.21
C ASP A 311 -16.56 10.34 -13.78
N VAL A 312 -17.53 10.00 -14.63
CA VAL A 312 -18.53 8.97 -14.37
C VAL A 312 -18.76 8.17 -15.66
N VAL A 313 -18.75 6.85 -15.55
CA VAL A 313 -18.96 5.93 -16.68
C VAL A 313 -20.39 6.09 -17.21
N PRO A 314 -20.64 6.23 -18.52
CA PRO A 314 -22.00 6.19 -19.06
C PRO A 314 -22.73 4.91 -18.67
N LEU A 315 -24.01 4.98 -18.27
CA LEU A 315 -24.75 3.80 -17.82
C LEU A 315 -24.76 2.64 -18.84
N ALA A 316 -24.77 2.94 -20.14
CA ALA A 316 -24.73 1.94 -21.21
C ALA A 316 -23.42 1.14 -21.25
N GLU A 317 -22.35 1.64 -20.63
CA GLU A 317 -21.01 1.04 -20.60
C GLU A 317 -20.69 0.36 -19.24
N MET A 318 -21.61 0.42 -18.28
CA MET A 318 -21.44 -0.14 -16.93
C MET A 318 -21.27 -1.67 -16.89
N GLY A 319 -21.53 -2.37 -18.00
CA GLY A 319 -21.40 -3.82 -18.09
C GLY A 319 -20.01 -4.33 -17.68
N GLU A 320 -18.94 -3.62 -18.04
CA GLU A 320 -17.58 -3.99 -17.63
C GLU A 320 -17.41 -3.93 -16.11
N TRP A 321 -17.90 -2.87 -15.47
CA TRP A 321 -17.76 -2.67 -14.02
C TRP A 321 -18.58 -3.68 -13.22
N VAL A 322 -19.81 -3.96 -13.65
CA VAL A 322 -20.65 -4.99 -13.03
C VAL A 322 -19.99 -6.36 -13.15
N GLN A 323 -19.46 -6.72 -14.33
CA GLN A 323 -18.74 -7.96 -14.50
C GLN A 323 -17.46 -8.01 -13.66
N ASP A 324 -16.75 -6.88 -13.51
CA ASP A 324 -15.55 -6.78 -12.68
C ASP A 324 -15.82 -7.13 -11.20
N ALA A 325 -16.95 -6.70 -10.66
CA ALA A 325 -17.39 -7.07 -9.31
C ALA A 325 -17.74 -8.56 -9.18
N LEU A 326 -18.45 -9.12 -10.16
CA LEU A 326 -18.80 -10.54 -10.17
C LEU A 326 -17.56 -11.44 -10.29
N ASP A 327 -16.58 -11.00 -11.06
CA ASP A 327 -15.30 -11.66 -11.25
C ASP A 327 -14.46 -11.60 -9.97
N ALA A 328 -14.48 -10.49 -9.23
CA ALA A 328 -13.78 -10.35 -7.95
C ALA A 328 -14.33 -11.33 -6.90
N ILE A 329 -15.66 -11.47 -6.83
CA ILE A 329 -16.32 -12.44 -5.94
C ILE A 329 -15.95 -13.87 -6.37
N GLU A 330 -15.92 -14.17 -7.67
CA GLU A 330 -15.49 -15.49 -8.18
C GLU A 330 -14.02 -15.78 -7.86
N TYR A 331 -13.14 -14.79 -7.97
CA TYR A 331 -11.74 -14.93 -7.56
C TYR A 331 -11.64 -15.26 -6.08
N ALA A 332 -12.35 -14.53 -5.22
CA ALA A 332 -12.31 -14.74 -3.77
C ALA A 332 -12.92 -16.08 -3.34
N ASN A 333 -14.06 -16.47 -3.93
CA ASN A 333 -14.89 -17.55 -3.40
C ASN A 333 -15.16 -18.72 -4.35
N GLY A 334 -14.92 -18.56 -5.65
CA GLY A 334 -15.22 -19.57 -6.65
C GLY A 334 -14.39 -20.85 -6.48
N PRO A 335 -14.84 -22.00 -7.02
CA PRO A 335 -14.08 -23.24 -6.97
C PRO A 335 -12.77 -23.10 -7.75
N ALA A 336 -11.75 -23.87 -7.40
CA ALA A 336 -10.42 -23.78 -8.02
C ALA A 336 -10.41 -24.07 -9.53
N GLU A 337 -11.47 -24.70 -10.06
CA GLU A 337 -11.65 -25.01 -11.47
C GLU A 337 -12.38 -23.90 -12.25
N SER A 338 -12.96 -22.91 -11.54
CA SER A 338 -13.59 -21.74 -12.17
C SER A 338 -12.53 -20.83 -12.78
N ARG A 339 -12.94 -19.92 -13.67
CA ARG A 339 -12.01 -19.02 -14.37
C ARG A 339 -11.15 -18.22 -13.38
N TRP A 340 -11.80 -17.62 -12.39
CA TRP A 340 -11.12 -16.76 -11.43
C TRP A 340 -10.59 -17.52 -10.21
N GLY A 341 -11.28 -18.58 -9.77
CA GLY A 341 -10.76 -19.47 -8.73
C GLY A 341 -9.48 -20.20 -9.15
N ALA A 342 -9.31 -20.52 -10.44
CA ALA A 342 -8.05 -21.09 -10.97
C ALA A 342 -6.87 -20.12 -10.85
N LEU A 343 -7.11 -18.81 -11.04
CA LEU A 343 -6.08 -17.79 -10.83
C LEU A 343 -5.74 -17.61 -9.35
N ARG A 344 -6.72 -17.71 -8.45
CA ARG A 344 -6.49 -17.75 -7.00
C ARG A 344 -5.65 -18.98 -6.59
N ALA A 345 -6.03 -20.16 -7.09
CA ALA A 345 -5.32 -21.40 -6.84
C ALA A 345 -3.88 -21.36 -7.37
N ALA A 346 -3.67 -20.84 -8.59
CA ALA A 346 -2.35 -20.66 -9.18
C ALA A 346 -1.47 -19.66 -8.41
N ALA A 347 -2.08 -18.68 -7.74
CA ALA A 347 -1.39 -17.77 -6.81
C ALA A 347 -1.03 -18.44 -5.47
N GLY A 348 -1.34 -19.73 -5.28
CA GLY A 348 -0.98 -20.51 -4.11
C GLY A 348 -2.09 -20.67 -3.07
N HIS A 349 -3.31 -20.23 -3.35
CA HIS A 349 -4.44 -20.31 -2.42
C HIS A 349 -5.67 -20.98 -3.08
N PRO A 350 -5.76 -22.32 -3.06
CA PRO A 350 -6.85 -23.04 -3.73
C PRO A 350 -8.19 -22.92 -3.00
N GLU A 351 -8.19 -22.65 -1.69
CA GLU A 351 -9.41 -22.55 -0.89
C GLU A 351 -10.09 -21.18 -1.07
N PRO A 352 -11.41 -21.06 -0.88
CA PRO A 352 -12.09 -19.76 -0.83
C PRO A 352 -11.57 -18.87 0.31
N PHE A 353 -11.39 -17.58 0.06
CA PHE A 353 -11.07 -16.58 1.09
C PHE A 353 -12.27 -16.20 1.97
N GLY A 354 -13.49 -16.53 1.56
CA GLY A 354 -14.70 -16.26 2.33
C GLY A 354 -15.10 -14.78 2.32
N LEU A 355 -15.05 -14.13 1.16
CA LEU A 355 -15.60 -12.78 0.95
C LEU A 355 -17.11 -12.79 1.17
N LYS A 356 -17.57 -12.14 2.25
CA LYS A 356 -18.99 -12.09 2.61
C LYS A 356 -19.65 -10.74 2.39
N MET A 357 -18.85 -9.67 2.34
CA MET A 357 -19.37 -8.31 2.29
C MET A 357 -18.72 -7.54 1.14
N VAL A 358 -19.54 -6.85 0.35
CA VAL A 358 -19.10 -5.95 -0.72
C VAL A 358 -19.75 -4.60 -0.50
N GLU A 359 -18.94 -3.55 -0.49
CA GLU A 359 -19.40 -2.16 -0.51
C GLU A 359 -19.40 -1.63 -1.93
N ILE A 360 -20.52 -1.06 -2.36
CA ILE A 360 -20.72 -0.56 -3.73
C ILE A 360 -20.48 0.95 -3.73
N GLY A 361 -19.34 1.37 -4.26
CA GLY A 361 -18.92 2.77 -4.29
C GLY A 361 -18.25 3.23 -2.98
N ASN A 362 -17.73 4.46 -2.99
CA ASN A 362 -17.16 5.14 -1.83
C ASN A 362 -17.56 6.62 -1.92
N GLU A 363 -18.16 7.19 -0.87
CA GLU A 363 -18.64 8.60 -0.79
C GLU A 363 -19.41 9.19 -2.00
N ASN A 364 -19.77 8.38 -2.99
CA ASN A 364 -20.65 8.68 -4.10
C ASN A 364 -22.09 8.93 -3.64
N GLY A 365 -22.80 9.81 -4.36
CA GLY A 365 -24.20 10.09 -4.06
C GLY A 365 -24.96 10.69 -5.25
N GLY A 366 -26.20 11.08 -4.98
CA GLY A 366 -27.10 11.64 -5.99
C GLY A 366 -27.70 10.60 -6.95
N PRO A 367 -28.47 11.04 -7.96
CA PRO A 367 -29.21 10.15 -8.85
C PRO A 367 -28.32 9.14 -9.59
N ALA A 368 -27.10 9.54 -9.95
CA ALA A 368 -26.14 8.67 -10.61
C ALA A 368 -25.75 7.46 -9.75
N TYR A 369 -25.58 7.65 -8.44
CA TYR A 369 -25.28 6.55 -7.53
C TYR A 369 -26.47 5.60 -7.38
N GLU A 370 -27.68 6.14 -7.25
CA GLU A 370 -28.92 5.35 -7.12
C GLU A 370 -29.11 4.36 -8.28
N GLU A 371 -28.86 4.82 -9.51
CA GLU A 371 -28.92 4.00 -10.73
C GLU A 371 -27.85 2.91 -10.75
N ARG A 372 -26.61 3.25 -10.33
CA ARG A 372 -25.48 2.32 -10.32
C ARG A 372 -25.63 1.26 -9.24
N TYR A 373 -26.02 1.66 -8.03
CA TYR A 373 -26.26 0.73 -6.92
C TYR A 373 -27.25 -0.36 -7.33
N ALA A 374 -28.35 0.01 -7.99
CA ALA A 374 -29.34 -0.96 -8.46
C ALA A 374 -28.74 -1.98 -9.45
N LEU A 375 -27.89 -1.54 -10.39
CA LEU A 375 -27.22 -2.45 -11.35
C LEU A 375 -26.34 -3.48 -10.64
N PHE A 376 -25.48 -3.04 -9.71
CA PHE A 376 -24.61 -3.94 -8.96
C PHE A 376 -25.41 -4.86 -8.03
N TYR A 377 -26.40 -4.30 -7.32
CA TYR A 377 -27.25 -5.07 -6.41
C TYR A 377 -27.94 -6.21 -7.15
N ASP A 378 -28.63 -5.93 -8.25
CA ASP A 378 -29.38 -6.93 -9.00
C ASP A 378 -28.45 -8.01 -9.57
N ALA A 379 -27.31 -7.63 -10.13
CA ALA A 379 -26.35 -8.56 -10.69
C ALA A 379 -25.68 -9.45 -9.63
N ILE A 380 -25.23 -8.85 -8.52
CA ILE A 380 -24.56 -9.59 -7.45
C ILE A 380 -25.55 -10.51 -6.75
N LYS A 381 -26.73 -10.03 -6.36
CA LYS A 381 -27.73 -10.88 -5.68
C LYS A 381 -28.27 -11.99 -6.59
N ALA A 382 -28.29 -11.80 -7.91
CA ALA A 382 -28.67 -12.86 -8.83
C ALA A 382 -27.64 -14.01 -8.89
N LYS A 383 -26.34 -13.72 -8.79
CA LYS A 383 -25.26 -14.73 -8.88
C LYS A 383 -24.78 -15.24 -7.51
N TYR A 384 -24.77 -14.37 -6.50
CA TYR A 384 -24.24 -14.59 -5.16
C TYR A 384 -25.20 -14.00 -4.09
N PRO A 385 -26.41 -14.59 -3.93
CA PRO A 385 -27.44 -14.05 -3.02
C PRO A 385 -26.99 -13.96 -1.56
N GLU A 386 -25.96 -14.72 -1.17
CA GLU A 386 -25.36 -14.74 0.16
C GLU A 386 -24.45 -13.54 0.47
N ILE A 387 -23.97 -12.82 -0.54
CA ILE A 387 -23.09 -11.66 -0.34
C ILE A 387 -23.89 -10.52 0.25
N GLN A 388 -23.42 -9.98 1.37
CA GLN A 388 -23.98 -8.79 2.00
C GLN A 388 -23.52 -7.54 1.25
N LEU A 389 -24.47 -6.66 0.90
CA LEU A 389 -24.21 -5.46 0.12
C LEU A 389 -24.36 -4.22 0.99
N VAL A 390 -23.28 -3.45 1.07
CA VAL A 390 -23.22 -2.17 1.78
C VAL A 390 -23.33 -1.05 0.74
N ALA A 391 -24.33 -0.19 0.89
CA ALA A 391 -24.36 1.10 0.20
C ALA A 391 -23.53 2.11 1.00
N ASN A 392 -22.76 2.96 0.32
CA ASN A 392 -21.94 3.98 0.98
C ASN A 392 -22.77 5.21 1.43
N VAL A 393 -23.98 5.39 0.87
CA VAL A 393 -24.99 6.38 1.27
C VAL A 393 -26.39 5.75 1.25
N PRO A 394 -27.40 6.33 1.93
CA PRO A 394 -28.76 5.83 1.87
C PRO A 394 -29.31 5.80 0.44
N VAL A 395 -29.83 4.64 0.03
CA VAL A 395 -30.51 4.42 -1.27
C VAL A 395 -31.97 4.06 -1.06
N SER A 396 -32.80 4.30 -2.09
CA SER A 396 -34.24 3.98 -2.06
C SER A 396 -34.65 2.86 -3.03
N SER A 397 -33.82 2.60 -4.04
CA SER A 397 -34.13 1.71 -5.16
C SER A 397 -34.04 0.23 -4.81
N ARG A 398 -33.18 -0.14 -3.85
CA ARG A 398 -32.91 -1.52 -3.43
C ARG A 398 -32.57 -1.58 -1.93
N PRO A 399 -32.75 -2.75 -1.29
CA PRO A 399 -32.31 -2.96 0.09
C PRO A 399 -30.81 -2.72 0.28
N MET A 400 -30.44 -2.43 1.53
CA MET A 400 -29.07 -2.42 2.06
C MET A 400 -29.04 -3.44 3.20
N ASP A 401 -27.96 -4.23 3.31
CA ASP A 401 -27.82 -5.28 4.34
C ASP A 401 -27.26 -4.75 5.68
#